data_AF-A0A6P0YSK1-F1
#
_entry.id   AF-A0A6P0YSK1-F1
#
_cell.length_a   1.000
_cell.length_b   1.000
_cell.length_c   1.000
_cell.angle_alpha   90.00
_cell.angle_beta   90.00
_cell.angle_gamma   90.00
#
_symmetry.space_group_name_H-M   'P 1'
#
loop_
_entity.id
_entity.type
_entity.pdbx_description
1 polymer ?
#
loop_
_entity_poly.entity_id
_entity_poly.type
_entity_poly.pdbx_seq_one_letter_code
_entity_poly.pdbx_strand_id
1 'polypeptide(L)'
;MTSASANTPSKQKPDWAGDDFLSRVVNLLIQTKPLYQLMKQQARRVLINTAEKNGIPWRQACRDFEQSEVKALVGELTNPDVVYPNYYTVPFHVYDAGNLCWQAAFEAPSATYAMALRVWPQESLSWQMAQDRLRSSFHEMLTRYGPVDVRDVLDIGCSVGISTQSLHQYYTQQLKHSVRTVGLDLSPYMLSVAKITDKLGAIAQWIHQNAEDTQFDDASFDVVTLQFVIHELPRSATQAIFREVLRILRPGGCLAIVE
;
A
#
# COMPACT_ATOMS: atom_id res chain seq x y z
N MET A 1 -48.90 -16.01 26.27
CA MET A 1 -49.11 -14.60 25.91
C MET A 1 -47.85 -14.12 25.21
N THR A 2 -48.04 -13.71 23.96
CA THR A 2 -47.05 -13.27 22.97
C THR A 2 -46.59 -11.83 23.19
N SER A 3 -45.29 -11.56 23.02
CA SER A 3 -44.76 -10.28 22.48
C SER A 3 -43.29 -10.50 22.08
N ALA A 4 -43.01 -10.81 20.82
CA ALA A 4 -42.79 -9.86 19.73
C ALA A 4 -41.30 -9.44 19.64
N SER A 5 -40.59 -10.17 18.79
CA SER A 5 -39.30 -9.85 18.21
C SER A 5 -39.36 -8.53 17.43
N ALA A 6 -38.57 -7.53 17.84
CA ALA A 6 -38.32 -6.34 17.04
C ALA A 6 -37.17 -6.65 16.07
N ASN A 7 -37.54 -6.84 14.81
CA ASN A 7 -36.64 -7.06 13.69
C ASN A 7 -36.09 -5.69 13.26
N THR A 8 -34.86 -5.35 13.64
CA THR A 8 -34.21 -4.12 13.16
C THR A 8 -33.61 -4.40 11.78
N PRO A 9 -34.02 -3.69 10.70
CA PRO A 9 -33.45 -3.92 9.39
C PRO A 9 -31.98 -3.49 9.39
N SER A 10 -31.10 -4.38 8.91
CA SER A 10 -29.68 -4.09 8.72
C SER A 10 -29.51 -2.93 7.74
N LYS A 11 -29.04 -1.77 8.21
CA LYS A 11 -28.64 -0.65 7.34
C LYS A 11 -27.49 -1.11 6.44
N GLN A 12 -27.77 -1.29 5.15
CA GLN A 12 -26.78 -1.64 4.12
C GLN A 12 -25.96 -0.45 3.60
N LYS A 13 -26.11 0.76 4.16
CA LYS A 13 -25.39 1.95 3.71
C LYS A 13 -25.02 2.89 4.87
N PRO A 14 -23.83 3.52 4.85
CA PRO A 14 -23.39 4.48 5.86
C PRO A 14 -24.24 5.77 5.83
N ASP A 15 -24.32 6.48 6.97
CA ASP A 15 -25.27 7.60 7.19
C ASP A 15 -25.12 8.81 6.23
N TRP A 16 -24.03 8.89 5.47
CA TRP A 16 -23.84 9.91 4.43
C TRP A 16 -24.45 9.53 3.07
N ALA A 17 -24.90 8.29 2.90
CA ALA A 17 -25.48 7.75 1.66
C ALA A 17 -27.02 7.72 1.68
N GLY A 18 -27.63 8.68 2.38
CA GLY A 18 -29.06 8.96 2.31
C GLY A 18 -29.38 9.97 1.20
N ASP A 19 -30.62 9.96 0.70
CA ASP A 19 -31.13 10.86 -0.35
C ASP A 19 -31.49 12.27 0.20
N ASP A 20 -30.75 12.71 1.22
CA ASP A 20 -31.05 13.88 2.03
C ASP A 20 -30.45 15.17 1.42
N PHE A 21 -30.94 16.34 1.85
CA PHE A 21 -30.55 17.65 1.31
C PHE A 21 -29.03 17.86 1.32
N LEU A 22 -28.35 17.42 2.39
CA LEU A 22 -26.89 17.44 2.51
C LEU A 22 -26.20 16.61 1.41
N SER A 23 -26.71 15.42 1.10
CA SER A 23 -26.18 14.57 0.04
C SER A 23 -26.42 15.16 -1.35
N ARG A 24 -27.56 15.82 -1.57
CA ARG A 24 -27.85 16.53 -2.83
C ARG A 24 -26.93 17.74 -3.03
N VAL A 25 -26.68 18.49 -1.96
CA VAL A 25 -25.70 19.60 -1.97
C VAL A 25 -24.30 19.06 -2.26
N VAL A 26 -23.84 18.02 -1.54
CA VAL A 26 -22.54 17.38 -1.80
C VAL A 26 -22.43 16.87 -3.25
N ASN A 27 -23.47 16.22 -3.78
CA ASN A 27 -23.50 15.77 -5.17
C ASN A 27 -23.40 16.93 -6.18
N LEU A 28 -24.10 18.04 -5.92
CA LEU A 28 -24.03 19.25 -6.75
C LEU A 28 -22.62 19.88 -6.72
N LEU A 29 -22.00 19.93 -5.54
CA LEU A 29 -20.63 20.42 -5.34
C LEU A 29 -19.59 19.52 -6.04
N ILE A 30 -19.80 18.21 -6.07
CA ILE A 30 -18.96 17.23 -6.81
C ILE A 30 -19.09 17.42 -8.32
N GLN A 31 -20.29 17.74 -8.83
CA GLN A 31 -20.52 17.97 -10.26
C GLN A 31 -19.88 19.27 -10.77
N THR A 32 -19.60 20.23 -9.88
CA THR A 32 -18.84 21.43 -10.22
C THR A 32 -17.33 21.20 -10.10
N LYS A 33 -16.66 20.91 -11.23
CA LYS A 33 -15.20 20.61 -11.28
C LYS A 33 -14.31 21.56 -10.46
N PRO A 34 -14.46 22.90 -10.52
CA PRO A 34 -13.60 23.81 -9.74
C PRO A 34 -13.77 23.66 -8.23
N LEU A 35 -15.02 23.44 -7.79
CA LEU A 35 -15.36 23.33 -6.37
C LEU A 35 -14.95 21.97 -5.81
N TYR A 36 -15.12 20.91 -6.59
CA TYR A 36 -14.59 19.59 -6.29
C TYR A 36 -13.06 19.59 -6.13
N GLN A 37 -12.35 20.28 -7.03
CA GLN A 37 -10.89 20.43 -6.93
C GLN A 37 -10.48 21.24 -5.69
N LEU A 38 -11.22 22.31 -5.34
CA LEU A 38 -10.99 23.05 -4.11
C LEU A 38 -11.18 22.17 -2.86
N MET A 39 -12.25 21.36 -2.82
CA MET A 39 -12.51 20.43 -1.71
C MET A 39 -11.41 19.37 -1.59
N LYS A 40 -10.94 18.78 -2.70
CA LYS A 40 -9.79 17.86 -2.72
C LYS A 40 -8.55 18.49 -2.09
N GLN A 41 -8.22 19.72 -2.46
CA GLN A 41 -7.06 20.44 -1.93
C GLN A 41 -7.20 20.72 -0.42
N GLN A 42 -8.38 21.10 0.04
CA GLN A 42 -8.63 21.31 1.47
C GLN A 42 -8.53 20.01 2.27
N ALA A 43 -9.15 18.92 1.79
CA ALA A 43 -9.07 17.61 2.43
C ALA A 43 -7.62 17.13 2.56
N ARG A 44 -6.83 17.24 1.47
CA ARG A 44 -5.40 16.94 1.50
C ARG A 44 -4.65 17.81 2.52
N ARG A 45 -4.94 19.12 2.58
CA ARG A 45 -4.30 20.02 3.55
C ARG A 45 -4.62 19.62 5.00
N VAL A 46 -5.85 19.23 5.29
CA VAL A 46 -6.25 18.73 6.62
C VAL A 46 -5.50 17.45 6.97
N LEU A 47 -5.40 16.49 6.04
CA LEU A 47 -4.64 15.25 6.24
C LEU A 47 -3.19 15.55 6.61
N ILE A 48 -2.51 16.38 5.82
CA ILE A 48 -1.11 16.76 6.04
C ILE A 48 -0.94 17.46 7.39
N ASN A 49 -1.79 18.43 7.71
CA ASN A 49 -1.70 19.18 8.97
C ASN A 49 -1.93 18.27 10.18
N THR A 50 -2.86 17.32 10.08
CA THR A 50 -3.11 16.33 11.14
C THR A 50 -1.91 15.40 11.30
N ALA A 51 -1.31 14.92 10.21
CA ALA A 51 -0.11 14.09 10.27
C ALA A 51 1.05 14.84 10.94
N GLU A 52 1.30 16.09 10.56
CA GLU A 52 2.36 16.93 11.14
C GLU A 52 2.11 17.24 12.63
N LYS A 53 0.84 17.46 13.04
CA LYS A 53 0.49 17.57 14.47
C LYS A 53 0.81 16.30 15.27
N ASN A 54 0.78 15.14 14.62
CA ASN A 54 1.15 13.85 15.22
C ASN A 54 2.64 13.50 15.00
N GLY A 55 3.47 14.48 14.62
CA GLY A 55 4.92 14.31 14.51
C GLY A 55 5.42 13.67 13.23
N ILE A 56 4.56 13.44 12.23
CA ILE A 56 4.97 12.94 10.92
C ILE A 56 5.46 14.12 10.06
N PRO A 57 6.74 14.15 9.63
CA PRO A 57 7.33 15.31 8.96
C PRO A 57 6.94 15.40 7.47
N TRP A 58 5.64 15.41 7.16
CA TRP A 58 5.11 15.19 5.81
C TRP A 58 5.67 16.15 4.76
N ARG A 59 5.54 17.48 4.96
CA ARG A 59 6.04 18.45 3.98
C ARG A 59 7.56 18.48 3.91
N GLN A 60 8.24 18.19 5.01
CA GLN A 60 9.71 18.14 5.01
C GLN A 60 10.18 16.93 4.20
N ALA A 61 9.64 15.74 4.44
CA ALA A 61 9.97 14.53 3.69
C ALA A 61 9.73 14.71 2.18
N CYS A 62 8.62 15.35 1.79
CA CYS A 62 8.37 15.67 0.37
C CYS A 62 9.43 16.60 -0.23
N ARG A 63 9.87 17.63 0.52
CA ARG A 63 10.95 18.53 0.08
C ARG A 63 12.28 17.80 -0.03
N ASP A 64 12.57 16.92 0.93
CA ASP A 64 13.81 16.14 0.95
C ASP A 64 13.87 15.22 -0.29
N PHE A 65 12.77 14.56 -0.65
CA PHE A 65 12.70 13.78 -1.89
C PHE A 65 12.84 14.65 -3.15
N GLU A 66 12.15 15.79 -3.21
CA GLU A 66 12.25 16.73 -4.33
C GLU A 66 13.67 17.24 -4.55
N GLN A 67 14.47 17.36 -3.48
CA GLN A 67 15.87 17.81 -3.52
C GLN A 67 16.88 16.67 -3.67
N SER A 68 16.43 15.42 -3.59
CA SER A 68 17.27 14.23 -3.71
C SER A 68 17.46 13.79 -5.17
N GLU A 69 18.31 12.79 -5.37
CA GLU A 69 18.55 12.17 -6.68
C GLU A 69 17.45 11.17 -7.11
N VAL A 70 16.34 11.06 -6.35
CA VAL A 70 15.28 10.06 -6.57
C VAL A 70 14.73 10.08 -8.00
N LYS A 71 14.62 11.28 -8.60
CA LYS A 71 14.08 11.43 -9.95
C LYS A 71 15.00 10.86 -11.03
N ALA A 72 16.30 10.73 -10.76
CA ALA A 72 17.24 10.12 -11.68
C ALA A 72 17.08 8.59 -11.76
N LEU A 73 16.51 7.95 -10.74
CA LEU A 73 16.33 6.50 -10.65
C LEU A 73 15.19 5.97 -11.53
N VAL A 74 14.21 6.82 -11.86
CA VAL A 74 12.99 6.38 -12.54
C VAL A 74 13.28 5.76 -13.91
N GLY A 75 14.30 6.24 -14.62
CA GLY A 75 14.68 5.72 -15.93
C GLY A 75 15.21 4.28 -15.86
N GLU A 76 16.03 3.97 -14.85
CA GLU A 76 16.55 2.62 -14.60
C GLU A 76 15.45 1.65 -14.17
N LEU A 77 14.52 2.13 -13.34
CA LEU A 77 13.46 1.31 -12.75
C LEU A 77 12.25 1.11 -13.67
N THR A 78 12.13 1.91 -14.73
CA THR A 78 11.01 1.79 -15.66
C THR A 78 11.26 0.65 -16.63
N ASN A 79 10.53 -0.45 -16.45
CA ASN A 79 10.33 -1.42 -17.52
C ASN A 79 9.38 -0.83 -18.60
N PRO A 80 9.85 -0.59 -19.85
CA PRO A 80 9.04 -0.01 -20.91
C PRO A 80 7.98 -0.96 -21.48
N ASP A 81 8.09 -2.26 -21.21
CA ASP A 81 7.19 -3.29 -21.73
C ASP A 81 5.95 -3.49 -20.85
N VAL A 82 5.87 -2.80 -19.70
CA VAL A 82 4.71 -2.89 -18.81
C VAL A 82 3.50 -2.25 -19.47
N VAL A 83 2.45 -3.08 -19.63
CA VAL A 83 1.13 -2.62 -20.04
C VAL A 83 0.28 -2.37 -18.80
N TYR A 84 -0.06 -1.10 -18.57
CA TYR A 84 -0.91 -0.72 -17.45
C TYR A 84 -2.35 -1.17 -17.64
N PRO A 85 -2.94 -1.88 -16.65
CA PRO A 85 -4.37 -2.14 -16.65
C PRO A 85 -5.18 -0.85 -16.59
N ASN A 86 -6.33 -0.81 -17.28
CA ASN A 86 -7.20 0.38 -17.31
C ASN A 86 -7.65 0.85 -15.92
N TYR A 87 -7.76 -0.06 -14.94
CA TYR A 87 -8.13 0.30 -13.57
C TYR A 87 -7.01 1.02 -12.81
N TYR A 88 -5.77 0.99 -13.31
CA TYR A 88 -4.61 1.60 -12.66
C TYR A 88 -4.33 3.03 -13.16
N THR A 89 -4.76 3.38 -14.37
CA THR A 89 -4.53 4.68 -15.01
C THR A 89 -5.62 5.72 -14.73
N VAL A 90 -6.35 5.54 -13.62
CA VAL A 90 -7.42 6.44 -13.17
C VAL A 90 -6.97 7.31 -11.99
N PRO A 91 -7.65 8.45 -11.73
CA PRO A 91 -7.40 9.22 -10.52
C PRO A 91 -7.53 8.35 -9.27
N PHE A 92 -6.58 8.48 -8.35
CA PHE A 92 -6.49 7.66 -7.16
C PHE A 92 -6.19 8.53 -5.94
N HIS A 93 -6.96 8.32 -4.87
CA HIS A 93 -7.02 9.24 -3.72
C HIS A 93 -7.22 10.71 -4.14
N VAL A 94 -6.20 11.55 -3.95
CA VAL A 94 -6.19 12.98 -4.27
C VAL A 94 -5.37 13.30 -5.52
N TYR A 95 -4.82 12.29 -6.20
CA TYR A 95 -3.91 12.44 -7.34
C TYR A 95 -4.64 12.20 -8.66
N ASP A 96 -4.61 13.19 -9.55
CA ASP A 96 -5.32 13.11 -10.83
C ASP A 96 -4.70 12.08 -11.79
N ALA A 97 -3.39 11.83 -11.69
CA ALA A 97 -2.67 10.78 -12.45
C ALA A 97 -2.55 9.45 -11.67
N GLY A 98 -3.30 9.30 -10.58
CA GLY A 98 -3.18 8.16 -9.68
C GLY A 98 -1.77 7.99 -9.10
N ASN A 99 -1.30 6.74 -8.99
CA ASN A 99 0.03 6.42 -8.45
C ASN A 99 1.18 6.65 -9.46
N LEU A 100 0.88 7.03 -10.71
CA LEU A 100 1.87 7.31 -11.75
C LEU A 100 2.34 8.77 -11.71
N CYS A 101 2.69 9.28 -10.52
CA CYS A 101 3.23 10.62 -10.37
C CYS A 101 4.13 10.77 -9.14
N TRP A 102 5.06 11.74 -9.20
CA TRP A 102 5.95 12.08 -8.08
C TRP A 102 5.23 12.53 -6.83
N GLN A 103 4.10 13.23 -6.99
CA GLN A 103 3.33 13.69 -5.85
C GLN A 103 2.84 12.51 -4.99
N ALA A 104 2.28 11.49 -5.63
CA ALA A 104 1.85 10.27 -4.94
C ALA A 104 3.05 9.57 -4.27
N ALA A 105 4.16 9.43 -5.00
CA ALA A 105 5.35 8.75 -4.49
C ALA A 105 5.99 9.46 -3.28
N PHE A 106 6.08 10.79 -3.29
CA PHE A 106 6.70 11.55 -2.20
C PHE A 106 5.82 11.62 -0.95
N GLU A 107 4.50 11.57 -1.13
CA GLU A 107 3.54 11.60 -0.04
C GLU A 107 3.30 10.20 0.57
N ALA A 108 3.51 9.12 -0.18
CA ALA A 108 3.22 7.75 0.22
C ALA A 108 3.87 7.32 1.56
N PRO A 109 5.13 7.64 1.89
CA PRO A 109 5.69 7.29 3.20
C PRO A 109 4.92 7.93 4.35
N SER A 110 4.62 9.23 4.23
CA SER A 110 3.92 9.97 5.28
C SER A 110 2.45 9.56 5.39
N ALA A 111 1.81 9.23 4.26
CA ALA A 111 0.46 8.67 4.22
C ALA A 111 0.40 7.32 4.94
N THR A 112 1.39 6.46 4.71
CA THR A 112 1.53 5.16 5.37
C THR A 112 1.64 5.34 6.89
N TYR A 113 2.49 6.27 7.36
CA TYR A 113 2.63 6.56 8.79
C TYR A 113 1.34 7.08 9.41
N ALA A 114 0.63 7.97 8.71
CA ALA A 114 -0.65 8.51 9.18
C ALA A 114 -1.75 7.44 9.23
N MET A 115 -1.74 6.47 8.32
CA MET A 115 -2.66 5.34 8.34
C MET A 115 -2.45 4.46 9.57
N ALA A 116 -1.21 4.13 9.94
CA ALA A 116 -0.94 3.28 11.11
C ALA A 116 -1.48 3.88 12.42
N LEU A 117 -1.44 5.21 12.58
CA LEU A 117 -2.04 5.88 13.74
C LEU A 117 -3.56 5.66 13.86
N ARG A 118 -4.24 5.34 12.75
CA ARG A 118 -5.70 5.10 12.74
C ARG A 118 -6.08 3.68 13.14
N VAL A 119 -5.12 2.76 13.20
CA VAL A 119 -5.37 1.36 13.57
C VAL A 119 -5.72 1.24 15.06
N TRP A 120 -5.09 2.05 15.92
CA TRP A 120 -5.35 2.09 17.36
C TRP A 120 -5.78 3.49 17.82
N PRO A 121 -6.98 3.97 17.44
CA PRO A 121 -7.39 5.37 17.65
C PRO A 121 -7.60 5.75 19.12
N GLN A 122 -7.67 4.77 20.01
CA GLN A 122 -7.86 4.98 21.46
C GLN A 122 -6.54 4.99 22.23
N GLU A 123 -5.42 4.72 21.56
CA GLU A 123 -4.09 4.66 22.18
C GLU A 123 -3.26 5.87 21.75
N SER A 124 -2.53 6.47 22.70
CA SER A 124 -1.64 7.60 22.42
C SER A 124 -0.27 7.11 21.93
N LEU A 125 -0.22 6.55 20.73
CA LEU A 125 1.00 6.06 20.10
C LEU A 125 1.71 7.16 19.29
N SER A 126 3.05 7.14 19.27
CA SER A 126 3.78 7.84 18.21
C SER A 126 3.59 7.11 16.88
N TRP A 127 3.82 7.80 15.76
CA TRP A 127 3.69 7.17 14.44
C TRP A 127 4.70 6.04 14.24
N GLN A 128 5.89 6.13 14.85
CA GLN A 128 6.89 5.07 14.84
C GLN A 128 6.37 3.83 15.56
N MET A 129 5.86 3.98 16.79
CA MET A 129 5.32 2.87 17.56
C MET A 129 4.12 2.21 16.86
N ALA A 130 3.26 3.01 16.23
CA ALA A 130 2.14 2.49 15.46
C ALA A 130 2.62 1.70 14.22
N GLN A 131 3.61 2.21 13.48
CA GLN A 131 4.20 1.48 12.35
C GLN A 131 4.87 0.19 12.80
N ASP A 132 5.72 0.25 13.82
CA ASP A 132 6.43 -0.90 14.36
C ASP A 132 5.45 -1.98 14.80
N ARG A 133 4.39 -1.60 15.54
CA ARG A 133 3.35 -2.53 15.97
C ARG A 133 2.59 -3.13 14.80
N LEU A 134 2.29 -2.36 13.77
CA LEU A 134 1.58 -2.85 12.57
C LEU A 134 2.43 -3.90 11.85
N ARG A 135 3.72 -3.63 11.66
CA ARG A 135 4.64 -4.57 10.99
C ARG A 135 4.95 -5.78 11.85
N SER A 136 5.20 -5.60 13.14
CA SER A 136 5.48 -6.72 14.05
C SER A 136 4.29 -7.68 14.16
N SER A 137 3.06 -7.15 14.20
CA SER A 137 1.84 -7.99 14.21
C SER A 137 1.74 -8.85 12.95
N PHE A 138 2.12 -8.31 11.79
CA PHE A 138 2.17 -9.07 10.55
C PHE A 138 3.27 -10.15 10.58
N HIS A 139 4.46 -9.80 11.08
CA HIS A 139 5.58 -10.74 11.22
C HIS A 139 5.28 -11.87 12.21
N GLU A 140 4.54 -11.61 13.29
CA GLU A 140 4.09 -12.65 14.23
C GLU A 140 3.23 -13.72 13.55
N MET A 141 2.40 -13.31 12.59
CA MET A 141 1.60 -14.24 11.78
C MET A 141 2.49 -15.08 10.86
N LEU A 142 3.53 -14.49 10.26
CA LEU A 142 4.53 -15.22 9.48
C LEU A 142 5.32 -16.21 10.36
N THR A 143 5.69 -15.83 11.59
CA THR A 143 6.34 -16.77 12.53
C THR A 143 5.44 -17.96 12.85
N ARG A 144 4.13 -17.74 12.99
CA ARG A 144 3.19 -18.78 13.42
C ARG A 144 2.75 -19.72 12.30
N TYR A 145 2.58 -19.19 11.08
CA TYR A 145 1.95 -19.91 9.97
C TYR A 145 2.80 -19.97 8.69
N GLY A 146 3.91 -19.24 8.64
CA GLY A 146 4.82 -19.25 7.51
C GLY A 146 5.73 -20.49 7.49
N PRO A 147 6.39 -20.74 6.34
CA PRO A 147 7.38 -21.80 6.23
C PRO A 147 8.59 -21.56 7.14
N VAL A 148 9.23 -22.65 7.57
CA VAL A 148 10.36 -22.63 8.52
C VAL A 148 11.68 -22.21 7.86
N ASP A 149 11.91 -22.64 6.62
CA ASP A 149 13.06 -22.23 5.80
C ASP A 149 12.55 -21.30 4.69
N VAL A 150 13.09 -20.08 4.64
CA VAL A 150 12.68 -19.02 3.70
C VAL A 150 13.91 -18.45 3.03
N ARG A 151 14.00 -18.61 1.70
CA ARG A 151 15.12 -18.13 0.88
C ARG A 151 14.70 -17.01 -0.05
N ASP A 152 13.48 -17.08 -0.59
CA ASP A 152 12.96 -16.12 -1.56
C ASP A 152 11.62 -15.54 -1.08
N VAL A 153 11.59 -14.21 -1.00
CA VAL A 153 10.43 -13.43 -0.57
C VAL A 153 10.07 -12.41 -1.65
N LEU A 154 8.79 -12.33 -2.01
CA LEU A 154 8.24 -11.33 -2.91
C LEU A 154 7.18 -10.48 -2.18
N ASP A 155 7.33 -9.16 -2.21
CA ASP A 155 6.30 -8.21 -1.78
C ASP A 155 5.63 -7.58 -3.00
N ILE A 156 4.38 -7.96 -3.27
CA ILE A 156 3.58 -7.49 -4.40
C ILE A 156 2.82 -6.23 -3.99
N GLY A 157 2.84 -5.21 -4.83
CA GLY A 157 2.32 -3.88 -4.50
C GLY A 157 3.18 -3.20 -3.43
N CYS A 158 4.51 -3.34 -3.56
CA CYS A 158 5.45 -2.91 -2.52
C CYS A 158 5.49 -1.40 -2.28
N SER A 159 4.91 -0.59 -3.18
CA SER A 159 4.91 0.86 -3.13
C SER A 159 6.32 1.40 -2.90
N VAL A 160 6.47 2.32 -1.94
CA VAL A 160 7.74 2.94 -1.52
C VAL A 160 8.61 2.04 -0.64
N GLY A 161 8.30 0.74 -0.54
CA GLY A 161 9.19 -0.28 0.00
C GLY A 161 9.24 -0.39 1.53
N ILE A 162 8.35 0.28 2.27
CA ILE A 162 8.32 0.23 3.75
C ILE A 162 8.07 -1.20 4.24
N SER A 163 7.07 -1.88 3.70
CA SER A 163 6.75 -3.28 4.02
C SER A 163 7.87 -4.22 3.63
N THR A 164 8.41 -4.06 2.43
CA THR A 164 9.47 -4.92 1.87
C THR A 164 10.75 -4.87 2.69
N GLN A 165 11.20 -3.66 3.07
CA GLN A 165 12.38 -3.48 3.92
C GLN A 165 12.15 -4.05 5.33
N SER A 166 10.96 -3.85 5.90
CA SER A 166 10.60 -4.42 7.20
C SER A 166 10.61 -5.96 7.18
N LEU A 167 10.08 -6.56 6.11
CA LEU A 167 10.05 -8.00 5.90
C LEU A 167 11.46 -8.59 5.72
N HIS A 168 12.32 -7.92 4.94
CA HIS A 168 13.71 -8.31 4.77
C HIS A 168 14.48 -8.29 6.09
N GLN A 169 14.33 -7.23 6.89
CA GLN A 169 14.96 -7.10 8.20
C GLN A 169 14.47 -8.21 9.15
N TYR A 170 13.17 -8.47 9.18
CA TYR A 170 12.59 -9.55 9.98
C TYR A 170 13.23 -10.91 9.63
N TYR A 171 13.23 -11.31 8.36
CA TYR A 171 13.79 -12.60 7.96
C TYR A 171 15.31 -12.69 8.18
N THR A 172 16.04 -11.60 7.94
CA THR A 172 17.49 -11.55 8.22
C THR A 172 17.80 -11.75 9.70
N GLN A 173 16.92 -11.34 10.60
CA GLN A 173 17.07 -11.55 12.05
C GLN A 173 16.65 -12.96 12.50
N GLN A 174 15.67 -13.57 11.83
CA GLN A 174 15.16 -14.90 12.20
C GLN A 174 16.00 -16.05 11.62
N LEU A 175 16.60 -15.86 10.44
CA LEU A 175 17.27 -16.91 9.69
C LEU A 175 18.78 -16.92 9.94
N LYS A 176 19.37 -18.12 9.80
CA LYS A 176 20.84 -18.32 9.92
C LYS A 176 21.58 -18.14 8.59
N HIS A 177 20.85 -17.82 7.53
CA HIS A 177 21.37 -17.61 6.18
C HIS A 177 20.74 -16.35 5.58
N SER A 178 21.28 -15.89 4.45
CA SER A 178 20.70 -14.77 3.72
C SER A 178 19.35 -15.11 3.12
N VAL A 179 18.49 -14.10 3.02
CA VAL A 179 17.20 -14.14 2.34
C VAL A 179 17.25 -13.19 1.14
N ARG A 180 16.72 -13.64 0.00
CA ARG A 180 16.49 -12.80 -1.18
C ARG A 180 15.10 -12.19 -1.06
N THR A 181 15.03 -10.87 -1.02
CA THR A 181 13.76 -10.13 -0.98
C THR A 181 13.61 -9.27 -2.22
N VAL A 182 12.44 -9.32 -2.85
CA VAL A 182 12.10 -8.59 -4.07
C VAL A 182 10.83 -7.78 -3.81
N GLY A 183 10.82 -6.51 -4.22
CA GLY A 183 9.62 -5.68 -4.27
C GLY A 183 9.11 -5.54 -5.70
N LEU A 184 7.81 -5.70 -5.91
CA LEU A 184 7.15 -5.54 -7.21
C LEU A 184 6.03 -4.50 -7.10
N ASP A 185 6.01 -3.50 -7.97
CA ASP A 185 4.94 -2.50 -8.06
C ASP A 185 4.71 -2.05 -9.50
N LEU A 186 3.51 -1.56 -9.80
CA LEU A 186 3.17 -0.96 -11.08
C LEU A 186 3.69 0.49 -11.20
N SER A 187 4.02 1.19 -10.12
CA SER A 187 4.51 2.57 -10.22
C SER A 187 6.03 2.64 -10.16
N PRO A 188 6.72 3.01 -11.26
CA PRO A 188 8.17 3.24 -11.22
C PRO A 188 8.54 4.45 -10.34
N TYR A 189 7.60 5.38 -10.11
CA TYR A 189 7.77 6.50 -9.18
C TYR A 189 7.84 6.02 -7.73
N MET A 190 6.97 5.09 -7.34
CA MET A 190 6.99 4.47 -6.01
C MET A 190 8.28 3.66 -5.81
N LEU A 191 8.65 2.86 -6.81
CA LEU A 191 9.89 2.09 -6.80
C LEU A 191 11.14 2.97 -6.71
N SER A 192 11.12 4.17 -7.30
CA SER A 192 12.23 5.13 -7.17
C SER A 192 12.43 5.56 -5.72
N VAL A 193 11.33 5.84 -5.01
CA VAL A 193 11.37 6.14 -3.57
C VAL A 193 11.81 4.90 -2.77
N ALA A 194 11.34 3.72 -3.12
CA ALA A 194 11.78 2.47 -2.49
C ALA A 194 13.30 2.28 -2.62
N LYS A 195 13.85 2.47 -3.83
CA LYS A 195 15.27 2.32 -4.12
C LYS A 195 16.13 3.33 -3.37
N ILE A 196 15.78 4.62 -3.35
CA ILE A 196 16.59 5.63 -2.66
C ILE A 196 16.52 5.51 -1.13
N THR A 197 15.42 4.97 -0.59
CA THR A 197 15.27 4.77 0.85
C THR A 197 15.91 3.46 1.34
N ASP A 198 16.10 2.47 0.46
CA ASP A 198 16.94 1.29 0.69
C ASP A 198 18.44 1.65 0.64
N LYS A 199 18.89 2.44 1.62
CA LYS A 199 20.25 2.99 1.69
C LYS A 199 21.35 1.95 1.76
N LEU A 200 21.04 0.75 2.26
CA LEU A 200 21.98 -0.36 2.36
C LEU A 200 21.99 -1.24 1.11
N GLY A 201 21.05 -1.02 0.17
CA GLY A 201 20.85 -1.88 -0.99
C GLY A 201 20.53 -3.32 -0.58
N ALA A 202 19.78 -3.49 0.51
CA ALA A 202 19.51 -4.79 1.11
C ALA A 202 18.45 -5.57 0.31
N ILE A 203 17.55 -4.86 -0.37
CA ILE A 203 16.54 -5.47 -1.23
C ILE A 203 17.19 -5.84 -2.55
N ALA A 204 17.04 -7.11 -2.93
CA ALA A 204 17.73 -7.66 -4.09
C ALA A 204 17.30 -6.96 -5.38
N GLN A 205 15.99 -6.73 -5.55
CA GLN A 205 15.42 -6.12 -6.76
C GLN A 205 14.14 -5.34 -6.42
N TRP A 206 13.98 -4.21 -7.13
CA TRP A 206 12.74 -3.43 -7.21
C TRP A 206 12.24 -3.51 -8.65
N ILE A 207 11.09 -4.13 -8.88
CA ILE A 207 10.66 -4.55 -10.21
C ILE A 207 9.37 -3.82 -10.60
N HIS A 208 9.45 -3.08 -11.71
CA HIS A 208 8.30 -2.50 -12.38
C HIS A 208 7.60 -3.57 -13.22
N GLN A 209 6.50 -4.13 -12.71
CA GLN A 209 5.75 -5.19 -13.39
C GLN A 209 4.29 -5.27 -12.91
N ASN A 210 3.41 -5.79 -13.77
CA ASN A 210 2.03 -6.11 -13.40
C ASN A 210 1.97 -7.38 -12.54
N ALA A 211 1.31 -7.31 -11.38
CA ALA A 211 1.13 -8.45 -10.49
C ALA A 211 0.19 -9.55 -11.05
N GLU A 212 -0.64 -9.23 -12.04
CA GLU A 212 -1.48 -10.22 -12.72
C GLU A 212 -0.67 -11.19 -13.60
N ASP A 213 0.55 -10.79 -14.00
CA ASP A 213 1.50 -11.57 -14.78
C ASP A 213 2.93 -11.11 -14.44
N THR A 214 3.54 -11.77 -13.46
CA THR A 214 4.79 -11.32 -12.85
C THR A 214 6.03 -11.63 -13.68
N GLN A 215 5.90 -12.50 -14.68
CA GLN A 215 7.02 -13.03 -15.49
C GLN A 215 8.10 -13.79 -14.67
N PHE A 216 7.81 -14.18 -13.42
CA PHE A 216 8.67 -15.10 -12.68
C PHE A 216 8.43 -16.56 -13.11
N ASP A 217 9.42 -17.41 -12.89
CA ASP A 217 9.27 -18.86 -13.09
C ASP A 217 8.29 -19.46 -12.07
N ASP A 218 7.71 -20.62 -12.42
CA ASP A 218 6.89 -21.40 -11.49
C ASP A 218 7.70 -21.76 -10.23
N ALA A 219 7.04 -21.78 -9.06
CA ALA A 219 7.65 -22.22 -7.81
C ALA A 219 9.00 -21.52 -7.48
N SER A 220 9.05 -20.20 -7.61
CA SER A 220 10.25 -19.36 -7.39
C SER A 220 10.30 -18.65 -6.04
N PHE A 221 9.22 -18.64 -5.26
CA PHE A 221 9.16 -17.97 -3.94
C PHE A 221 8.67 -18.88 -2.83
N ASP A 222 9.20 -18.68 -1.63
CA ASP A 222 8.73 -19.35 -0.41
C ASP A 222 7.62 -18.54 0.27
N VAL A 223 7.71 -17.21 0.19
CA VAL A 223 6.75 -16.29 0.79
C VAL A 223 6.40 -15.19 -0.21
N VAL A 224 5.11 -14.98 -0.42
CA VAL A 224 4.59 -13.84 -1.18
C VAL A 224 3.70 -13.01 -0.27
N THR A 225 3.87 -11.69 -0.26
CA THR A 225 3.08 -10.77 0.56
C THR A 225 2.26 -9.81 -0.29
N LEU A 226 1.05 -9.50 0.19
CA LEU A 226 0.18 -8.43 -0.29
C LEU A 226 -0.22 -7.59 0.93
N GLN A 227 0.30 -6.36 1.03
CA GLN A 227 0.05 -5.51 2.20
C GLN A 227 -0.63 -4.22 1.77
N PHE A 228 -1.91 -4.04 2.12
CA PHE A 228 -2.70 -2.86 1.74
C PHE A 228 -2.90 -2.69 0.22
N VAL A 229 -3.23 -3.78 -0.49
CA VAL A 229 -3.30 -3.81 -1.96
C VAL A 229 -4.68 -4.16 -2.48
N ILE A 230 -5.32 -5.17 -1.90
CA ILE A 230 -6.51 -5.82 -2.46
C ILE A 230 -7.73 -4.89 -2.46
N HIS A 231 -7.84 -4.00 -1.46
CA HIS A 231 -8.95 -3.05 -1.39
C HIS A 231 -8.96 -2.01 -2.54
N GLU A 232 -7.85 -1.92 -3.29
CA GLU A 232 -7.69 -1.00 -4.42
C GLU A 232 -7.85 -1.68 -5.78
N LEU A 233 -8.07 -3.01 -5.78
CA LEU A 233 -8.13 -3.80 -6.99
C LEU A 233 -9.58 -4.17 -7.37
N PRO A 234 -9.92 -4.17 -8.67
CA PRO A 234 -11.14 -4.83 -9.11
C PRO A 234 -11.01 -6.34 -8.85
N ARG A 235 -12.15 -6.97 -8.54
CA ARG A 235 -12.22 -8.41 -8.21
C ARG A 235 -11.53 -9.30 -9.25
N SER A 236 -11.63 -8.97 -10.54
CA SER A 236 -10.98 -9.74 -11.61
C SER A 236 -9.46 -9.73 -11.51
N ALA A 237 -8.86 -8.57 -11.18
CA ALA A 237 -7.43 -8.44 -10.99
C ALA A 237 -6.97 -9.17 -9.73
N THR A 238 -7.72 -9.07 -8.62
CA THR A 238 -7.44 -9.85 -7.40
C THR A 238 -7.40 -11.36 -7.69
N GLN A 239 -8.36 -11.86 -8.49
CA GLN A 239 -8.40 -13.27 -8.89
C GLN A 239 -7.24 -13.67 -9.81
N ALA A 240 -6.77 -12.77 -10.68
CA ALA A 240 -5.60 -13.00 -11.52
C ALA A 240 -4.33 -13.05 -10.69
N ILE A 241 -4.14 -12.08 -9.79
CA ILE A 241 -3.00 -12.04 -8.87
C ILE A 241 -2.97 -13.29 -7.99
N PHE A 242 -4.09 -13.75 -7.43
CA PHE A 242 -4.08 -14.98 -6.62
C PHE A 242 -3.71 -16.23 -7.43
N ARG A 243 -4.12 -16.32 -8.70
CA ARG A 243 -3.68 -17.42 -9.59
C ARG A 243 -2.18 -17.34 -9.85
N GLU A 244 -1.68 -16.14 -10.09
CA GLU A 244 -0.26 -15.90 -10.34
C GLU A 244 0.60 -16.17 -9.11
N VAL A 245 0.18 -15.72 -7.93
CA VAL A 245 0.80 -16.03 -6.64
C VAL A 245 0.84 -17.53 -6.41
N LEU A 246 -0.24 -18.26 -6.69
CA LEU A 246 -0.26 -19.72 -6.56
C LEU A 246 0.74 -20.40 -7.49
N ARG A 247 0.96 -19.87 -8.70
CA ARG A 247 1.91 -20.40 -9.67
C ARG A 247 3.36 -20.20 -9.23
N ILE A 248 3.69 -19.01 -8.74
CA ILE A 248 5.07 -18.65 -8.36
C ILE A 248 5.45 -19.14 -6.95
N LEU A 249 4.49 -19.54 -6.11
CA LEU A 249 4.76 -20.15 -4.81
C LEU A 249 5.26 -21.58 -4.96
N ARG A 250 6.32 -21.91 -4.22
CA ARG A 250 6.79 -23.29 -4.07
C ARG A 250 5.75 -24.12 -3.32
N PRO A 251 5.70 -25.46 -3.54
CA PRO A 251 4.96 -26.34 -2.67
C PRO A 251 5.37 -26.14 -1.20
N GLY A 252 4.41 -25.80 -0.34
CA GLY A 252 4.66 -25.48 1.07
C GLY A 252 5.01 -24.01 1.35
N GLY A 253 5.12 -23.17 0.32
CA GLY A 253 5.20 -21.72 0.47
C GLY A 253 3.89 -21.09 0.94
N CYS A 254 3.92 -19.82 1.34
CA CYS A 254 2.74 -19.12 1.83
C CYS A 254 2.49 -17.78 1.15
N LEU A 255 1.20 -17.46 1.03
CA LEU A 255 0.72 -16.11 0.77
C LEU A 255 0.28 -15.49 2.11
N ALA A 256 0.87 -14.35 2.46
CA ALA A 256 0.48 -13.57 3.64
C ALA A 256 -0.13 -12.23 3.24
N ILE A 257 -1.25 -11.88 3.87
CA ILE A 257 -2.06 -10.72 3.48
C ILE A 257 -2.39 -9.89 4.73
N VAL A 258 -2.32 -8.56 4.62
CA VAL A 258 -2.86 -7.61 5.59
C VAL A 258 -3.64 -6.52 4.86
N GLU A 259 -4.81 -6.16 5.40
CA GLU A 259 -5.72 -5.13 4.91
C GLU A 259 -6.37 -4.33 6.04
#